data_AF-A0A2H0JXL0-F1
#
_entry.id   AF-A0A2H0JXL0-F1
#
_cell.length_a   1.000
_cell.length_b   1.000
_cell.length_c   1.000
_cell.angle_alpha   90.00
_cell.angle_beta   90.00
_cell.angle_gamma   90.00
#
_symmetry.space_group_name_H-M   'P 1'
#
loop_
_entity.id
_entity.type
_entity.pdbx_description
1 polymer ?
#
loop_
_entity_poly.entity_id
_entity_poly.type
_entity_poly.pdbx_seq_one_letter_code
_entity_poly.pdbx_strand_id
1 'polypeptide(L)'
;MAYIFTESDIQRVEDVLGVLAKRGPHYARYELADEASGRKITLEIHMEMSLPTGEITSLVSVYAVSSFLQIQGCTGFKASKELGEVIFVARSGDTANGLVVEREAGCSLYANVNTALLSTDFTQLPPELIMSSVALSVTEDLFGDLG
;
A
#
# COMPACT_ATOMS: atom_id res chain seq x y z
N MET A 1 10.68 -11.73 2.22
CA MET A 1 10.69 -11.97 0.76
C MET A 1 9.72 -10.98 0.13
N ALA A 2 10.04 -10.41 -1.04
CA ALA A 2 9.11 -9.49 -1.71
C ALA A 2 7.90 -10.27 -2.24
N TYR A 3 6.72 -9.68 -2.11
CA TYR A 3 5.45 -10.19 -2.59
C TYR A 3 5.33 -9.95 -4.09
N ILE A 4 5.05 -11.01 -4.85
CA ILE A 4 4.79 -10.93 -6.27
C ILE A 4 3.28 -10.82 -6.49
N PHE A 5 2.85 -9.72 -7.10
CA PHE A 5 1.44 -9.51 -7.40
C PHE A 5 1.00 -10.41 -8.54
N THR A 6 -0.15 -11.06 -8.35
CA THR A 6 -0.84 -11.89 -9.35
C THR A 6 -1.96 -11.10 -10.03
N GLU A 7 -2.45 -11.59 -11.17
CA GLU A 7 -3.63 -11.02 -11.83
C GLU A 7 -4.87 -10.99 -10.91
N SER A 8 -5.00 -11.97 -10.01
CA SER A 8 -6.09 -11.99 -9.04
C SER A 8 -5.98 -10.87 -7.99
N ASP A 9 -4.75 -10.43 -7.68
CA ASP A 9 -4.49 -9.30 -6.79
C ASP A 9 -4.87 -7.99 -7.45
N ILE A 10 -4.49 -7.83 -8.72
CA ILE A 10 -4.87 -6.68 -9.54
C ILE A 10 -6.40 -6.58 -9.59
N GLN A 11 -7.11 -7.69 -9.82
CA GLN A 11 -8.57 -7.68 -9.80
C GLN A 11 -9.15 -7.24 -8.45
N ARG A 12 -8.57 -7.70 -7.33
CA ARG A 12 -8.99 -7.26 -5.99
C ARG A 12 -8.79 -5.76 -5.78
N VAL A 13 -7.69 -5.20 -6.29
CA VAL A 13 -7.42 -3.75 -6.23
C VAL A 13 -8.43 -2.99 -7.09
N GLU A 14 -8.73 -3.45 -8.30
CA GLU A 14 -9.77 -2.86 -9.17
C GLU A 14 -11.14 -2.85 -8.49
N ASP A 15 -11.52 -3.96 -7.87
CA ASP A 15 -12.83 -4.11 -7.21
C ASP A 15 -13.00 -3.18 -6.00
N VAL A 16 -11.92 -2.87 -5.29
CA VAL A 16 -11.92 -1.97 -4.13
C VAL A 16 -11.85 -0.51 -4.55
N LEU A 17 -10.93 -0.18 -5.47
CA LEU A 17 -10.75 1.20 -5.94
C LEU A 17 -11.84 1.63 -6.94
N GLY A 18 -12.61 0.69 -7.49
CA GLY A 18 -13.70 0.96 -8.42
C GLY A 18 -13.23 1.44 -9.80
N VAL A 19 -11.97 1.21 -10.16
CA VAL A 19 -11.38 1.61 -11.45
C VAL A 19 -10.60 0.44 -12.05
N LEU A 20 -10.72 0.26 -13.37
CA LEU A 20 -9.99 -0.77 -14.10
C LEU A 20 -8.53 -0.33 -14.32
N ALA A 21 -7.60 -1.25 -14.14
CA ALA A 21 -6.21 -0.99 -14.43
C ALA A 21 -5.94 -0.98 -15.94
N LYS A 22 -5.08 -0.06 -16.38
CA LYS A 22 -4.34 -0.21 -17.63
C LYS A 22 -3.22 -1.22 -17.36
N ARG A 23 -3.32 -2.41 -17.95
CA ARG A 23 -2.41 -3.54 -17.69
C ARG A 23 -1.33 -3.65 -18.77
N GLY A 24 -0.14 -4.03 -18.35
CA GLY A 24 0.96 -4.51 -19.20
C GLY A 24 1.58 -5.79 -18.60
N PRO A 25 2.62 -6.36 -19.22
CA PRO A 25 3.14 -7.68 -18.85
C PRO A 25 3.58 -7.83 -17.39
N HIS A 26 4.10 -6.75 -16.79
CA HIS A 26 4.60 -6.73 -15.40
C HIS A 26 4.16 -5.48 -14.64
N TYR A 27 3.14 -4.77 -15.13
CA TYR A 27 2.65 -3.58 -14.44
C TYR A 27 1.13 -3.40 -14.58
N ALA A 28 0.53 -2.78 -13.56
CA ALA A 28 -0.85 -2.33 -13.54
C ALA A 28 -0.90 -0.86 -13.13
N ARG A 29 -1.62 -0.04 -13.91
CA ARG A 29 -1.77 1.40 -13.67
C ARG A 29 -3.23 1.78 -13.46
N TYR A 30 -3.51 2.50 -12.38
CA TYR A 30 -4.84 2.97 -12.01
C TYR A 30 -4.83 4.49 -12.02
N GLU A 31 -5.82 5.10 -12.66
CA GLU A 31 -6.00 6.55 -12.68
C GLU A 31 -7.24 6.87 -11.85
N LEU A 32 -7.03 7.44 -10.66
CA LEU A 32 -8.10 7.80 -9.74
C LEU A 32 -8.32 9.31 -9.77
N ALA A 33 -9.58 9.70 -9.73
CA ALA A 33 -9.99 11.09 -9.63
C ALA A 33 -11.24 11.19 -8.75
N ASP A 34 -11.26 12.20 -7.89
CA ASP A 34 -12.43 12.57 -7.11
C ASP A 34 -12.82 13.99 -7.49
N GLU A 35 -13.91 14.12 -8.25
CA GLU A 35 -14.37 15.41 -8.78
C GLU A 35 -14.80 16.38 -7.66
N ALA A 36 -15.32 15.85 -6.55
CA ALA A 36 -15.82 16.66 -5.44
C ALA A 36 -14.69 17.41 -4.72
N SER A 37 -13.54 16.75 -4.52
CA SER A 37 -12.35 17.37 -3.93
C SER A 37 -11.36 17.93 -4.95
N GLY A 38 -11.51 17.58 -6.23
CA GLY A 38 -10.55 17.90 -7.29
C GLY A 38 -9.25 17.08 -7.24
N ARG A 39 -9.16 16.07 -6.35
CA ARG A 39 -7.98 15.21 -6.23
C ARG A 39 -7.85 14.30 -7.43
N LYS A 40 -6.60 14.09 -7.87
CA LYS A 40 -6.22 13.14 -8.92
C LYS A 40 -4.91 12.49 -8.55
N ILE A 41 -4.87 11.17 -8.61
CA ILE A 41 -3.67 10.38 -8.40
C ILE A 41 -3.55 9.29 -9.46
N THR A 42 -2.33 8.89 -9.75
CA THR A 42 -2.04 7.69 -10.53
C THR A 42 -1.32 6.69 -9.65
N LEU A 43 -1.88 5.50 -9.49
CA LEU A 43 -1.23 4.37 -8.82
C LEU A 43 -0.60 3.47 -9.89
N GLU A 44 0.67 3.12 -9.73
CA GLU A 44 1.38 2.14 -10.55
C GLU A 44 1.92 1.02 -9.67
N ILE A 45 1.58 -0.22 -10.02
CA ILE A 45 2.09 -1.44 -9.39
C ILE A 45 2.96 -2.15 -10.43
N HIS A 46 4.27 -2.17 -10.23
CA HIS A 46 5.15 -3.12 -10.91
C HIS A 46 5.16 -4.41 -10.11
N MET A 47 4.59 -5.45 -10.72
CA MET A 47 4.36 -6.74 -10.08
C MET A 47 5.67 -7.47 -9.80
N GLU A 48 6.64 -7.31 -10.72
CA GLU A 48 7.96 -7.90 -10.66
C GLU A 48 8.98 -6.95 -11.31
N MET A 49 10.10 -6.73 -10.62
CA MET A 49 11.19 -5.89 -11.09
C MET A 49 12.54 -6.46 -10.64
N SER A 50 13.47 -6.61 -11.58
CA SER A 50 14.84 -7.01 -11.28
C SER A 50 15.69 -5.80 -10.91
N LEU A 51 16.32 -5.86 -9.74
CA LEU A 51 17.31 -4.88 -9.30
C LEU A 51 18.68 -5.18 -9.94
N PRO A 52 19.57 -4.17 -10.06
CA PRO A 52 20.95 -4.39 -10.53
C PRO A 52 21.74 -5.40 -9.69
N THR A 53 21.33 -5.63 -8.44
CA THR A 53 21.89 -6.62 -7.53
C THR A 53 21.52 -8.06 -7.89
N GLY A 54 20.57 -8.25 -8.82
CA GLY A 54 20.01 -9.56 -9.19
C GLY A 54 18.81 -9.98 -8.35
N GLU A 55 18.44 -9.21 -7.33
CA GLU A 55 17.24 -9.45 -6.52
C GLU A 55 15.97 -9.07 -7.29
N ILE A 56 14.91 -9.84 -7.08
CA ILE A 56 13.58 -9.54 -7.61
C ILE A 56 12.77 -8.85 -6.51
N THR A 57 12.11 -7.76 -6.87
CA THR A 57 11.29 -6.96 -5.97
C THR A 57 10.00 -6.54 -6.64
N SER A 58 9.07 -6.02 -5.85
CA SER A 58 7.89 -5.31 -6.34
C SER A 58 8.06 -3.82 -6.11
N LEU A 59 7.36 -3.01 -6.90
CA LEU A 59 7.36 -1.56 -6.73
C LEU A 59 5.96 -1.00 -6.83
N VAL A 60 5.54 -0.25 -5.82
CA VAL A 60 4.27 0.46 -5.84
C VAL A 60 4.54 1.96 -5.73
N SER A 61 3.99 2.72 -6.67
CA SER A 61 4.22 4.15 -6.81
C SER A 61 2.89 4.89 -6.94
N VAL A 62 2.77 6.06 -6.30
CA VAL A 62 1.63 6.96 -6.44
C VAL A 62 2.14 8.33 -6.88
N TYR A 63 1.66 8.77 -8.04
CA TYR A 63 1.85 10.11 -8.55
C TYR A 63 0.64 10.95 -8.17
N ALA A 64 0.82 11.84 -7.20
CA ALA A 64 -0.18 12.81 -6.80
C ALA A 64 0.18 14.20 -7.38
N VAL A 65 -0.74 15.15 -7.24
CA VAL A 65 -0.58 16.51 -7.79
C VAL A 65 0.69 17.21 -7.29
N SER A 66 1.06 17.01 -6.03
CA SER A 66 2.18 17.71 -5.38
C SER A 66 3.23 16.76 -4.78
N SER A 67 3.09 15.45 -4.98
CA SER A 67 3.98 14.46 -4.38
C SER A 67 4.11 13.21 -5.23
N PHE A 68 5.24 12.53 -5.03
CA PHE A 68 5.49 11.19 -5.53
C PHE A 68 5.77 10.30 -4.32
N LEU A 69 4.92 9.30 -4.11
CA LEU A 69 5.03 8.35 -3.00
C LEU A 69 5.40 6.99 -3.55
N GLN A 70 6.26 6.26 -2.87
CA GLN A 70 6.78 5.00 -3.39
C GLN A 70 7.14 4.05 -2.27
N ILE A 71 6.84 2.76 -2.46
CA ILE A 71 7.26 1.67 -1.59
C ILE A 71 7.90 0.56 -2.43
N GLN A 72 9.09 0.13 -2.01
CA GLN A 72 9.87 -0.94 -2.64
C GLN A 72 9.81 -2.19 -1.78
N GLY A 73 9.82 -3.36 -2.41
CA GLY A 73 9.85 -4.63 -1.68
C GLY A 73 8.60 -4.84 -0.83
N CYS A 74 7.43 -4.57 -1.41
CA CYS A 74 6.15 -4.85 -0.78
C CYS A 74 6.16 -6.29 -0.26
N THR A 75 5.87 -6.49 1.02
CA THR A 75 5.77 -7.81 1.66
C THR A 75 4.34 -8.36 1.64
N GLY A 76 3.36 -7.50 1.36
CA GLY A 76 1.95 -7.88 1.21
C GLY A 76 1.05 -6.66 1.07
N PHE A 77 -0.23 -6.89 0.80
CA PHE A 77 -1.22 -5.82 0.74
C PHE A 77 -2.56 -6.26 1.33
N LYS A 78 -3.33 -5.29 1.82
CA LYS A 78 -4.72 -5.47 2.25
C LYS A 78 -5.61 -4.61 1.36
N ALA A 79 -6.69 -5.19 0.85
CA ALA A 79 -7.70 -4.46 0.10
C ALA A 79 -9.02 -4.54 0.88
N SER A 80 -9.57 -3.38 1.28
CA SER A 80 -10.79 -3.29 2.07
C SER A 80 -11.89 -2.61 1.26
N LYS A 81 -12.89 -3.38 0.83
CA LYS A 81 -14.03 -2.83 0.09
C LYS A 81 -14.93 -1.94 0.95
N GLU A 82 -15.01 -2.23 2.25
CA GLU A 82 -15.79 -1.45 3.21
C GLU A 82 -15.21 -0.05 3.41
N LEU A 83 -13.88 0.03 3.55
CA LEU A 83 -13.16 1.32 3.68
C LEU A 83 -12.90 1.98 2.32
N GLY A 84 -12.94 1.22 1.22
CA GLY A 84 -12.61 1.73 -0.11
C GLY A 84 -11.13 2.02 -0.31
N GLU A 85 -10.26 1.33 0.42
CA GLU A 85 -8.82 1.58 0.41
C GLU A 85 -8.01 0.31 0.21
N VAL A 86 -6.81 0.49 -0.35
CA VAL A 86 -5.78 -0.53 -0.49
C VAL A 86 -4.54 -0.08 0.25
N ILE A 87 -4.01 -0.95 1.10
CA ILE A 87 -2.84 -0.71 1.91
C ILE A 87 -1.74 -1.66 1.46
N PHE A 88 -0.69 -1.11 0.87
CA PHE A 88 0.52 -1.84 0.49
C PHE A 88 1.53 -1.73 1.62
N VAL A 89 2.14 -2.85 2.04
CA VAL A 89 3.03 -2.87 3.19
C VAL A 89 4.36 -3.49 2.84
N ALA A 90 5.45 -2.86 3.27
CA ALA A 90 6.80 -3.43 3.25
C ALA A 90 7.38 -3.45 4.66
N ARG A 91 7.62 -4.65 5.18
CA ARG A 91 8.23 -4.87 6.49
C ARG A 91 9.70 -5.23 6.36
N SER A 92 10.53 -4.66 7.24
CA SER A 92 11.95 -4.99 7.37
C SER A 92 12.34 -4.99 8.84
N GLY A 93 12.52 -6.18 9.42
CA GLY A 93 12.80 -6.34 10.85
C GLY A 93 11.68 -5.75 11.73
N ASP A 94 12.07 -4.79 12.57
CA ASP A 94 11.21 -4.12 13.56
C ASP A 94 10.50 -2.87 13.00
N THR A 95 10.62 -2.62 11.69
CA THR A 95 9.98 -1.48 11.05
C THR A 95 9.06 -1.91 9.90
N ALA A 96 7.99 -1.16 9.73
CA ALA A 96 7.05 -1.30 8.64
C ALA A 96 6.86 0.04 7.93
N ASN A 97 6.62 -0.05 6.63
CA ASN A 97 6.19 1.05 5.79
C ASN A 97 4.85 0.68 5.18
N GLY A 98 3.92 1.61 5.10
CA GLY A 98 2.66 1.38 4.42
C GLY A 98 2.25 2.54 3.53
N LEU A 99 1.82 2.20 2.33
CA LEU A 99 1.27 3.12 1.35
C LEU A 99 -0.22 2.82 1.22
N VAL A 100 -1.05 3.75 1.67
CA VAL A 100 -2.51 3.69 1.59
C VAL A 100 -2.97 4.44 0.35
N VAL A 101 -3.87 3.83 -0.41
CA VAL A 101 -4.53 4.42 -1.57
C VAL A 101 -6.03 4.25 -1.43
N GLU A 102 -6.77 5.34 -1.44
CA GLU A 102 -8.22 5.39 -1.30
C GLU A 102 -8.87 5.56 -2.68
N ARG A 103 -10.05 4.98 -2.84
CA ARG A 103 -10.92 5.13 -4.03
C ARG A 103 -11.21 6.59 -4.38
N GLU A 104 -11.35 7.45 -3.38
CA GLU A 104 -11.58 8.89 -3.53
C GLU A 104 -10.28 9.69 -3.84
N ALA A 105 -9.29 9.04 -4.46
CA ALA A 105 -7.99 9.61 -4.83
C ALA A 105 -7.20 10.19 -3.64
N GLY A 106 -7.44 9.66 -2.43
CA GLY A 106 -6.60 9.88 -1.25
C GLY A 106 -5.38 8.98 -1.27
N CYS A 107 -4.25 9.45 -0.73
CA CYS A 107 -3.08 8.62 -0.52
C CYS A 107 -2.26 9.10 0.67
N SER A 108 -1.72 8.15 1.44
CA SER A 108 -0.86 8.41 2.59
C SER A 108 0.30 7.44 2.62
N LEU A 109 1.50 7.92 2.95
CA LEU A 109 2.68 7.09 3.17
C LEU A 109 3.09 7.18 4.63
N TYR A 110 3.08 6.05 5.32
CA TYR A 110 3.65 5.87 6.64
C TYR A 110 4.97 5.13 6.49
N ALA A 111 6.07 5.76 6.93
CA ALA A 111 7.40 5.19 6.79
C ALA A 111 8.05 4.98 8.15
N ASN A 112 8.89 3.96 8.25
CA ASN A 112 9.70 3.65 9.43
C ASN A 112 8.87 3.53 10.73
N VAL A 113 7.68 2.94 10.63
CA VAL A 113 6.79 2.72 11.77
C VAL A 113 7.31 1.53 12.57
N ASN A 114 7.49 1.69 13.88
CA ASN A 114 7.88 0.59 14.75
C ASN A 114 6.74 -0.44 14.82
N THR A 115 7.03 -1.70 14.48
CA THR A 115 6.01 -2.75 14.41
C THR A 115 5.36 -3.07 15.76
N ALA A 116 6.02 -2.75 16.88
CA ALA A 116 5.43 -2.89 18.22
C ALA A 116 4.21 -1.99 18.44
N LEU A 117 4.10 -0.89 17.67
CA LEU A 117 2.96 0.03 17.78
C LEU A 117 1.67 -0.55 17.17
N LEU A 118 1.78 -1.53 16.28
CA LEU A 118 0.64 -2.09 15.54
C LEU A 118 -0.28 -2.92 16.43
N SER A 119 0.28 -3.51 17.49
CA SER A 119 -0.40 -4.38 18.46
C SER A 119 -0.60 -3.71 19.84
N THR A 120 -0.22 -2.44 19.97
CA THR A 120 -0.36 -1.68 21.22
C THR A 120 -1.79 -1.15 21.36
N ASP A 121 -2.31 -1.09 22.59
CA ASP A 121 -3.56 -0.39 22.89
C ASP A 121 -3.45 1.09 22.48
N PHE A 122 -4.19 1.48 21.44
CA PHE A 122 -4.14 2.82 20.87
C PHE A 122 -4.50 3.92 21.87
N THR A 123 -5.24 3.61 22.95
CA THR A 123 -5.56 4.57 24.01
C THR A 123 -4.34 4.97 24.86
N GLN A 124 -3.27 4.17 24.81
CA GLN A 124 -2.01 4.40 25.51
C GLN A 124 -0.95 5.07 24.62
N LEU A 125 -1.23 5.24 23.32
CA LEU A 125 -0.30 5.87 22.40
C LEU A 125 -0.37 7.41 22.48
N PRO A 126 0.78 8.09 22.34
CA PRO A 126 0.78 9.52 22.03
C PRO A 126 -0.08 9.80 20.79
N PRO A 127 -0.91 10.86 20.79
CA PRO A 127 -1.80 11.19 19.67
C PRO A 127 -1.10 11.25 18.31
N GLU A 128 0.17 11.67 18.30
CA GLU A 128 1.01 11.80 17.12
C GLU A 128 1.33 10.45 16.45
N LEU A 129 1.22 9.34 17.18
CA LEU A 129 1.51 7.98 16.68
C LEU A 129 0.24 7.18 16.35
N ILE A 130 -0.94 7.67 16.70
CA ILE A 130 -2.20 6.92 16.54
C ILE A 130 -2.48 6.64 15.06
N MET A 131 -2.34 7.64 14.19
CA MET A 131 -2.71 7.52 12.77
C MET A 131 -1.95 6.38 12.06
N SER A 132 -0.62 6.36 12.18
CA SER A 132 0.21 5.32 11.56
C SER A 132 -0.04 3.94 12.16
N SER A 133 -0.28 3.89 13.49
CA SER A 133 -0.54 2.64 14.19
C SER A 133 -1.87 2.03 13.77
N VAL A 134 -2.95 2.83 13.72
CA VAL A 134 -4.27 2.40 13.27
C VAL A 134 -4.25 1.99 11.81
N ALA A 135 -3.72 2.83 10.92
CA ALA A 135 -3.69 2.56 9.49
C ALA A 135 -2.95 1.26 9.15
N LEU A 136 -1.88 0.94 9.88
CA LEU A 136 -1.10 -0.28 9.63
C LEU A 136 -1.54 -1.48 10.47
N SER A 137 -2.28 -1.30 11.56
CA SER A 137 -2.76 -2.42 12.41
C SER A 137 -3.65 -3.41 11.66
N VAL A 138 -4.45 -2.95 10.70
CA VAL A 138 -5.31 -3.82 9.86
C VAL A 138 -4.52 -4.79 8.95
N THR A 139 -3.21 -4.59 8.90
CA THR A 139 -2.25 -5.42 8.16
C THR A 139 -1.52 -6.41 9.07
N GLU A 140 -1.79 -6.41 10.39
CA GLU A 140 -1.13 -7.27 11.36
C GLU A 140 -1.31 -8.77 11.04
N ASP A 141 -2.51 -9.18 10.64
CA ASP A 141 -2.79 -10.56 10.25
C ASP A 141 -1.96 -11.03 9.04
N LEU A 142 -1.52 -10.11 8.18
CA LEU A 142 -0.62 -10.46 7.06
C LEU A 142 0.76 -10.90 7.56
N PHE A 143 1.11 -10.57 8.80
CA PHE A 143 2.38 -10.95 9.43
C PHE A 143 2.28 -12.22 10.28
N GLY A 144 1.07 -12.64 10.68
CA GLY A 144 0.86 -13.87 11.46
C GLY A 144 1.26 -15.14 10.69
N ASP A 145 1.19 -15.10 9.36
CA ASP A 145 1.53 -16.20 8.46
C ASP A 145 3.00 -16.17 7.97
N LEU A 146 3.82 -15.22 8.44
CA LEU A 146 5.24 -15.06 8.06
C LEU A 146 6.22 -15.55 9.16
N GLY A 147 5.72 -16.34 10.12
CA GLY A 147 6.49 -16.96 11.20
C GLY A 147 7.00 -18.37 10.90
#